data_AF-A0A086LUB6-F1
#
_entry.id   AF-A0A086LUB6-F1
#
_cell.length_a   1.000
_cell.length_b   1.000
_cell.length_c   1.000
_cell.angle_alpha   90.00
_cell.angle_beta   90.00
_cell.angle_gamma   90.00
#
_symmetry.space_group_name_H-M   'P 1'
#
loop_
_entity.id
_entity.type
_entity.pdbx_description
1 polymer ?
#
loop_
_entity_poly.entity_id
_entity_poly.type
_entity_poly.pdbx_seq_one_letter_code
_entity_poly.pdbx_strand_id
1 'polypeptide(L)'
;IVATEERVTIMTTNHPERLPDSLIRPGRVDIKVRIGYATRPQLRRQFLRFFPGEDAAADKFEAIMSGIQLSMAELQGFFLFCKDNVDQALAMAESWRKADQEARAAVMREREAANTKTNTASSEQKEPEKLAVQQKHSSTGNIESGSSQSGHCEKQSAS
;
A
#
# COMPACT_ATOMS: atom_id res chain seq x y z
N ILE A 1 6.51 -39.19 9.27
CA ILE A 1 7.85 -38.69 8.89
C ILE A 1 8.22 -37.61 9.89
N VAL A 2 9.22 -37.86 10.74
CA VAL A 2 9.78 -36.84 11.65
C VAL A 2 10.68 -35.94 10.81
N ALA A 3 10.76 -34.64 11.13
CA ALA A 3 11.66 -33.74 10.42
C ALA A 3 13.12 -34.12 10.73
N THR A 4 13.97 -34.13 9.71
CA THR A 4 15.42 -34.20 9.89
C THR A 4 15.89 -32.96 10.63
N GLU A 5 16.75 -33.13 11.63
CA GLU A 5 17.41 -32.04 12.34
C GLU A 5 18.25 -31.17 11.37
N GLU A 6 18.59 -29.94 11.79
CA GLU A 6 19.47 -29.00 11.07
C GLU A 6 18.98 -28.48 9.69
N ARG A 7 17.68 -28.56 9.36
CA ARG A 7 17.16 -28.07 8.06
C ARG A 7 16.49 -26.70 8.11
N VAL A 8 17.03 -25.72 7.36
CA VAL A 8 16.35 -24.46 7.02
C VAL A 8 15.49 -24.64 5.76
N THR A 9 14.28 -24.07 5.74
CA THR A 9 13.40 -24.06 4.55
C THR A 9 13.02 -22.63 4.23
N ILE A 10 13.20 -22.22 2.96
CA ILE A 10 12.85 -20.88 2.47
C ILE A 10 11.63 -21.02 1.55
N MET A 11 10.66 -20.12 1.72
CA MET A 11 9.46 -20.05 0.88
C MET A 11 9.35 -18.63 0.31
N THR A 12 8.86 -18.50 -0.92
CA THR A 12 8.61 -17.22 -1.58
C THR A 12 7.16 -17.14 -2.05
N THR A 13 6.59 -15.93 -2.03
CA THR A 13 5.26 -15.64 -2.59
C THR A 13 5.17 -14.17 -2.95
N ASN A 14 4.47 -13.86 -4.03
CA ASN A 14 4.08 -12.49 -4.39
C ASN A 14 2.80 -12.05 -3.65
N HIS A 15 2.07 -13.00 -3.06
CA HIS A 15 0.75 -12.83 -2.46
C HIS A 15 0.70 -13.45 -1.06
N PRO A 16 1.40 -12.89 -0.06
CA PRO A 16 1.36 -13.38 1.32
C PRO A 16 -0.04 -13.29 1.94
N GLU A 17 -0.89 -12.37 1.47
CA GLU A 17 -2.28 -12.19 1.91
C GLU A 17 -3.22 -13.35 1.53
N ARG A 18 -2.78 -14.22 0.62
CA ARG A 18 -3.53 -15.40 0.17
C ARG A 18 -3.07 -16.70 0.82
N LEU A 19 -2.06 -16.65 1.69
CA LEU A 19 -1.58 -17.81 2.43
C LEU A 19 -2.49 -18.09 3.62
N PRO A 20 -2.86 -19.36 3.89
CA PRO A 20 -3.66 -19.69 5.05
C PRO A 20 -2.83 -19.55 6.34
N ASP A 21 -3.46 -19.05 7.42
CA ASP A 21 -2.82 -18.84 8.72
C ASP A 21 -2.18 -20.10 9.32
N SER A 22 -2.68 -21.29 8.94
CA SER A 22 -2.12 -22.58 9.33
C SER A 22 -0.69 -22.82 8.80
N LEU A 23 -0.34 -22.20 7.67
CA LEU A 23 0.98 -22.31 7.05
C LEU A 23 1.99 -21.31 7.64
N ILE A 24 1.53 -20.12 8.03
CA ILE A 24 2.38 -18.99 8.44
C ILE A 24 2.44 -18.76 9.96
N ARG A 25 1.94 -19.72 10.75
CA ARG A 25 1.98 -19.71 12.23
C ARG A 25 3.42 -19.94 12.74
N PRO A 26 3.81 -19.40 13.91
CA PRO A 26 5.07 -19.74 14.58
C PRO A 26 5.26 -21.27 14.71
N GLY A 27 6.50 -21.75 14.55
CA GLY A 27 6.83 -23.17 14.43
C GLY A 27 6.59 -23.78 13.04
N ARG A 28 6.12 -22.97 12.07
CA ARG A 28 6.14 -23.28 10.63
C ARG A 28 6.93 -22.23 9.83
N VAL A 29 6.69 -20.95 10.13
CA VAL A 29 7.42 -19.81 9.53
C VAL A 29 7.73 -18.81 10.63
N ASP A 30 8.98 -18.79 11.08
CA ASP A 30 9.43 -17.95 12.20
C ASP A 30 9.97 -16.59 11.77
N ILE A 31 10.45 -16.47 10.52
CA ILE A 31 10.97 -15.22 9.94
C ILE A 31 10.19 -14.88 8.67
N LYS A 32 9.75 -13.62 8.56
CA LYS A 32 9.03 -13.08 7.40
C LYS A 32 9.75 -11.81 6.93
N VAL A 33 10.29 -11.82 5.72
CA VAL A 33 10.99 -10.68 5.11
C VAL A 33 10.27 -10.27 3.82
N ARG A 34 9.90 -8.99 3.72
CA ARG A 34 9.36 -8.42 2.49
C ARG A 34 10.50 -7.90 1.62
N ILE A 35 10.65 -8.48 0.43
CA ILE A 35 11.52 -7.95 -0.63
C ILE A 35 10.66 -6.97 -1.46
N GLY A 36 11.06 -5.71 -1.50
CA GLY A 36 10.36 -4.64 -2.21
C GLY A 36 11.10 -4.16 -3.47
N TYR A 37 10.64 -3.02 -3.99
CA TYR A 37 11.35 -2.26 -5.02
C TYR A 37 12.72 -1.75 -4.52
N ALA A 38 13.58 -1.37 -5.46
CA ALA A 38 14.92 -0.87 -5.20
C ALA A 38 14.91 0.36 -4.28
N THR A 39 15.57 0.24 -3.14
CA THR A 39 15.80 1.36 -2.20
C THR A 39 16.93 2.26 -2.69
N ARG A 40 17.00 3.50 -2.21
CA ARG A 40 18.07 4.46 -2.54
C ARG A 40 19.49 3.87 -2.40
N PRO A 41 19.86 3.24 -1.26
CA PRO A 41 21.19 2.61 -1.13
C PRO A 41 21.43 1.42 -2.06
N GLN A 42 20.37 0.76 -2.56
CA GLN A 42 20.47 -0.30 -3.57
C GLN A 42 20.69 0.27 -4.97
N LEU A 43 20.05 1.39 -5.34
CA LEU A 43 20.30 2.09 -6.61
C LEU A 43 21.78 2.49 -6.72
N ARG A 44 22.30 3.22 -5.72
CA ARG A 44 23.71 3.63 -5.65
C ARG A 44 24.67 2.43 -5.67
N ARG A 45 24.41 1.40 -4.86
CA ARG A 45 25.25 0.20 -4.77
C ARG A 45 25.24 -0.61 -6.07
N GLN A 46 24.11 -0.68 -6.78
CA GLN A 46 24.06 -1.40 -8.05
C GLN A 46 24.79 -0.63 -9.15
N PHE A 47 24.66 0.71 -9.19
CA PHE A 47 25.44 1.55 -10.10
C PHE A 47 26.95 1.32 -9.94
N LEU A 48 27.47 1.39 -8.70
CA LEU A 48 28.90 1.19 -8.40
C LEU A 48 29.43 -0.23 -8.67
N ARG A 49 28.56 -1.22 -8.90
CA ARG A 49 28.97 -2.55 -9.37
C ARG A 49 29.24 -2.60 -10.87
N PHE A 50 28.63 -1.71 -11.64
CA PHE A 50 28.88 -1.55 -13.07
C PHE A 50 29.94 -0.48 -13.36
N PHE A 51 29.99 0.58 -12.55
CA PHE A 51 30.93 1.70 -12.69
C PHE A 51 31.73 1.90 -11.38
N PRO A 52 32.77 1.10 -11.11
CA PRO A 52 33.57 1.21 -9.88
C PRO A 52 34.34 2.54 -9.83
N GLY A 53 34.32 3.21 -8.66
CA GLY A 53 35.00 4.49 -8.43
C GLY A 53 34.20 5.74 -8.82
N GLU A 54 33.06 5.57 -9.49
CA GLU A 54 32.22 6.65 -10.00
C GLU A 54 31.18 7.14 -8.96
N ASP A 55 31.64 7.41 -7.72
CA ASP A 55 30.77 7.78 -6.60
C ASP A 55 29.90 9.01 -6.88
N ALA A 56 30.47 10.05 -7.50
CA ALA A 56 29.73 11.27 -7.85
C ALA A 56 28.66 11.04 -8.93
N ALA A 57 28.86 10.07 -9.83
CA ALA A 57 27.84 9.67 -10.80
C ALA A 57 26.79 8.74 -10.17
N ALA A 58 27.19 7.86 -9.24
CA ALA A 58 26.28 7.02 -8.48
C ALA A 58 25.29 7.84 -7.64
N ASP A 59 25.75 8.93 -7.02
CA ASP A 59 24.90 9.84 -6.25
C ASP A 59 23.90 10.59 -7.14
N LYS A 60 24.33 11.04 -8.34
CA LYS A 60 23.43 11.62 -9.36
C LYS A 60 22.39 10.62 -9.85
N PHE A 61 22.82 9.41 -10.19
CA PHE A 61 21.93 8.32 -10.63
C PHE A 61 20.90 7.98 -9.55
N GLU A 62 21.32 7.88 -8.29
CA GLU A 62 20.41 7.66 -7.16
C GLU A 62 19.37 8.79 -7.07
N ALA A 63 19.79 10.06 -7.18
CA ALA A 63 18.89 11.21 -7.12
C ALA A 63 17.85 11.22 -8.25
N ILE A 64 18.25 10.89 -9.49
CA ILE A 64 17.37 10.82 -10.66
C ILE A 64 16.34 9.69 -10.52
N MET A 65 16.80 8.50 -10.13
CA MET A 65 15.97 7.28 -10.05
C MET A 65 15.14 7.20 -8.76
N SER A 66 15.43 8.03 -7.76
CA SER A 66 14.70 8.09 -6.49
C SER A 66 13.21 8.39 -6.68
N GLY A 67 12.37 7.45 -6.24
CA GLY A 67 10.90 7.55 -6.30
C GLY A 67 10.26 6.79 -7.47
N ILE A 68 11.05 6.34 -8.45
CA ILE A 68 10.58 5.38 -9.46
C ILE A 68 10.45 4.00 -8.79
N GLN A 69 9.33 3.30 -8.98
CA GLN A 69 9.12 1.97 -8.40
C GLN A 69 9.71 0.89 -9.31
N LEU A 70 11.01 0.62 -9.17
CA LEU A 70 11.74 -0.35 -9.99
C LEU A 70 12.12 -1.59 -9.19
N SER A 71 11.94 -2.77 -9.78
CA SER A 71 12.53 -4.00 -9.26
C SER A 71 14.04 -4.03 -9.49
N MET A 72 14.74 -4.84 -8.70
CA MET A 72 16.18 -5.08 -8.94
C MET A 72 16.46 -5.74 -10.30
N ALA A 73 15.48 -6.41 -10.90
CA ALA A 73 15.61 -7.04 -12.22
C ALA A 73 15.53 -6.00 -13.36
N GLU A 74 14.59 -5.05 -13.28
CA GLU A 74 14.52 -3.92 -14.23
C GLU A 74 15.77 -3.03 -14.13
N LEU A 75 16.24 -2.77 -12.91
CA LEU A 75 17.48 -2.04 -12.66
C LEU A 75 18.71 -2.78 -13.22
N GLN A 76 18.74 -4.11 -13.12
CA GLN A 76 19.80 -4.91 -13.76
C GLN A 76 19.73 -4.83 -15.28
N GLY A 77 18.52 -4.92 -15.86
CA GLY A 77 18.28 -4.82 -17.30
C GLY A 77 18.70 -3.47 -17.88
N PHE A 78 18.45 -2.37 -17.17
CA PHE A 78 18.90 -1.02 -17.50
C PHE A 78 20.42 -0.96 -17.76
N PHE A 79 21.23 -1.52 -16.86
CA PHE A 79 22.69 -1.46 -16.98
C PHE A 79 23.26 -2.35 -18.10
N LEU A 80 22.53 -3.37 -18.58
CA LEU A 80 22.98 -4.22 -19.70
C LEU A 80 23.20 -3.43 -21.01
N PHE A 81 22.53 -2.28 -21.15
CA PHE A 81 22.62 -1.41 -22.34
C PHE A 81 23.63 -0.26 -22.19
N CYS A 82 24.23 -0.08 -21.01
CA CYS A 82 25.08 1.07 -20.67
C CYS A 82 26.57 0.69 -20.53
N LYS A 83 27.06 -0.26 -21.35
CA LYS A 83 28.42 -0.85 -21.26
C LYS A 83 29.51 0.20 -21.02
N ASP A 84 30.04 0.22 -19.81
CA ASP A 84 31.17 1.02 -19.34
C ASP A 84 31.09 2.53 -19.65
N ASN A 85 29.88 3.04 -19.95
CA ASN A 85 29.63 4.44 -20.27
C ASN A 85 28.69 5.09 -19.23
N VAL A 86 29.32 5.84 -18.33
CA VAL A 86 28.68 6.58 -17.23
C VAL A 86 27.70 7.64 -17.74
N ASP A 87 28.08 8.41 -18.75
CA ASP A 87 27.24 9.50 -19.29
C ASP A 87 25.99 8.94 -19.97
N GLN A 88 26.12 7.82 -20.69
CA GLN A 88 25.00 7.09 -21.28
C GLN A 88 24.04 6.58 -20.19
N ALA A 89 24.56 6.05 -19.08
CA ALA A 89 23.75 5.61 -17.96
C ALA A 89 22.98 6.78 -17.32
N LEU A 90 23.61 7.95 -17.14
CA LEU A 90 22.92 9.13 -16.60
C LEU A 90 21.84 9.66 -17.56
N ALA A 91 22.14 9.80 -18.85
CA ALA A 91 21.16 10.22 -19.86
C ALA A 91 19.97 9.24 -19.97
N MET A 92 20.23 7.93 -19.87
CA MET A 92 19.17 6.92 -19.87
C MET A 92 18.31 7.03 -18.59
N ALA A 93 18.91 7.28 -17.43
CA ALA A 93 18.18 7.49 -16.18
C ALA A 93 17.23 8.70 -16.26
N GLU A 94 17.67 9.81 -16.86
CA GLU A 94 16.83 11.00 -17.08
C GLU A 94 15.62 10.68 -17.99
N SER A 95 15.82 9.91 -19.06
CA SER A 95 14.72 9.50 -19.94
C SER A 95 13.70 8.60 -19.22
N TRP A 96 14.16 7.67 -18.36
CA TRP A 96 13.30 6.85 -17.50
C TRP A 96 12.53 7.71 -16.49
N ARG A 97 13.18 8.71 -15.89
CA ARG A 97 12.53 9.64 -14.95
C ARG A 97 11.41 10.44 -15.62
N LYS A 98 11.64 10.92 -16.83
CA LYS A 98 10.62 11.62 -17.62
C LYS A 98 9.42 10.71 -17.94
N ALA A 99 9.68 9.48 -18.39
CA ALA A 99 8.63 8.50 -18.69
C ALA A 99 7.79 8.14 -17.44
N ASP A 100 8.41 7.94 -16.28
CA ASP A 100 7.72 7.70 -14.99
C ASP A 100 6.83 8.89 -14.58
N GLN A 101 7.31 10.13 -14.78
CA GLN A 101 6.51 11.34 -14.52
C GLN A 101 5.30 11.45 -15.46
N GLU A 102 5.48 11.19 -16.75
CA GLU A 102 4.40 11.22 -17.75
C GLU A 102 3.34 10.15 -17.47
N ALA A 103 3.75 8.92 -17.16
CA ALA A 103 2.85 7.83 -16.77
C ALA A 103 2.05 8.15 -15.49
N ARG A 104 2.70 8.72 -14.46
CA ARG A 104 2.02 9.15 -13.24
C ARG A 104 1.02 10.29 -13.50
N ALA A 105 1.40 11.26 -14.33
CA ALA A 105 0.50 12.35 -14.69
C ALA A 105 -0.74 11.86 -15.45
N ALA A 106 -0.61 10.86 -16.32
CA ALA A 106 -1.74 10.21 -16.98
C ALA A 106 -2.69 9.55 -15.97
N VAL A 107 -2.16 8.70 -15.07
CA VAL A 107 -2.96 8.02 -14.03
C VAL A 107 -3.67 9.00 -13.09
N MET A 108 -3.06 10.14 -12.76
CA MET A 108 -3.71 11.17 -11.94
C MET A 108 -4.88 11.83 -12.66
N ARG A 109 -4.73 12.21 -13.94
CA ARG A 109 -5.83 12.77 -14.76
C ARG A 109 -7.00 11.80 -14.91
N GLU A 110 -6.72 10.52 -15.10
CA GLU A 110 -7.76 9.48 -15.17
C GLU A 110 -8.54 9.36 -13.84
N ARG A 111 -7.85 9.44 -12.70
CA ARG A 111 -8.48 9.44 -11.36
C ARG A 111 -9.31 10.70 -11.10
N GLU A 112 -8.83 11.87 -11.52
CA GLU A 112 -9.58 13.13 -11.43
C GLU A 112 -10.86 13.10 -12.28
N ALA A 113 -10.76 12.57 -13.51
CA ALA A 113 -11.91 12.36 -14.39
C ALA A 113 -12.90 11.32 -13.86
N ALA A 114 -12.43 10.28 -13.15
CA ALA A 114 -13.28 9.31 -12.49
C ALA A 114 -14.01 9.91 -11.27
N ASN A 115 -13.29 10.63 -10.40
CA ASN A 115 -13.87 11.28 -9.21
C ASN A 115 -14.87 12.39 -9.55
N THR A 116 -14.67 13.10 -10.67
CA THR A 116 -15.63 14.11 -11.12
C THR A 116 -16.97 13.46 -11.52
N LYS A 117 -16.93 12.29 -12.17
CA LYS A 117 -18.15 11.56 -12.58
C LYS A 117 -18.97 11.04 -11.40
N THR A 118 -18.32 10.56 -10.34
CA THR A 118 -19.01 10.11 -9.11
C THR A 118 -19.60 11.26 -8.31
N ASN A 119 -18.95 12.43 -8.29
CA ASN A 119 -19.50 13.61 -7.63
C ASN A 119 -20.71 14.21 -8.36
N THR A 120 -20.72 14.28 -9.69
CA THR A 120 -21.89 14.82 -10.43
C THR A 120 -23.13 13.95 -10.25
N ALA A 121 -23.00 12.62 -10.27
CA ALA A 121 -24.10 11.68 -10.02
C ALA A 121 -24.71 11.79 -8.61
N SER A 122 -24.03 12.48 -7.68
CA SER A 122 -24.49 12.71 -6.31
C SER A 122 -25.29 14.03 -6.16
N SER A 123 -25.56 14.76 -7.25
CA SER A 123 -26.08 16.14 -7.20
C SER A 123 -27.46 16.37 -7.84
N GLU A 124 -28.05 15.36 -8.50
CA GLU A 124 -29.33 15.49 -9.22
C GLU A 124 -30.60 15.27 -8.35
N GLN A 125 -30.51 15.39 -7.03
CA GLN A 125 -31.66 15.21 -6.11
C GLN A 125 -31.88 16.36 -5.11
N LYS A 126 -32.19 17.55 -5.65
CA LYS A 126 -32.91 18.66 -5.00
C LYS A 126 -33.66 19.44 -6.08
N GLU A 127 -34.89 19.95 -5.97
CA GLU A 127 -36.03 19.96 -5.01
C GLU A 127 -37.30 20.34 -5.89
N PRO A 128 -38.56 20.66 -5.47
CA PRO A 128 -39.13 20.86 -4.13
C PRO A 128 -40.57 20.27 -3.85
N GLU A 129 -41.01 20.38 -2.60
CA GLU A 129 -42.36 20.78 -2.07
C GLU A 129 -43.70 20.51 -2.82
N LYS A 130 -44.70 19.85 -2.16
CA LYS A 130 -45.95 20.48 -1.61
C LYS A 130 -46.97 19.58 -0.88
N LEU A 131 -47.90 20.23 -0.15
CA LEU A 131 -48.75 19.75 0.96
C LEU A 131 -50.10 19.07 0.58
N ALA A 132 -50.54 18.10 1.40
CA ALA A 132 -51.92 17.88 1.95
C ALA A 132 -51.84 16.73 3.00
N VAL A 133 -52.29 16.80 4.28
CA VAL A 133 -53.65 16.99 4.85
C VAL A 133 -54.61 15.88 4.35
N GLN A 134 -55.23 14.98 5.15
CA GLN A 134 -55.85 15.14 6.48
C GLN A 134 -56.04 13.81 7.28
N GLN A 135 -56.00 13.92 8.62
CA GLN A 135 -56.59 13.12 9.73
C GLN A 135 -57.39 11.81 9.50
N LYS A 136 -57.27 10.85 10.44
CA LYS A 136 -58.30 10.57 11.49
C LYS A 136 -57.82 9.69 12.67
N HIS A 137 -58.47 9.94 13.81
CA HIS A 137 -58.40 9.40 15.19
C HIS A 137 -58.12 7.87 15.37
N SER A 138 -57.69 7.35 16.53
CA SER A 138 -58.15 7.68 17.89
C SER A 138 -57.25 7.21 19.07
N SER A 139 -57.44 7.89 20.22
CA SER A 139 -57.20 7.51 21.64
C SER A 139 -57.21 6.01 21.98
N THR A 140 -56.57 5.48 23.04
CA THR A 140 -56.21 5.94 24.42
C THR A 140 -54.84 5.31 24.82
N GLY A 141 -54.02 5.74 25.79
CA GLY A 141 -54.25 6.36 27.10
C GLY A 141 -54.04 5.33 28.22
N ASN A 142 -52.85 5.29 28.86
CA ASN A 142 -52.73 5.17 30.32
C ASN A 142 -51.33 5.48 30.88
N ILE A 143 -51.27 5.72 32.18
CA ILE A 143 -50.14 6.19 33.00
C ILE A 143 -49.60 5.02 33.83
N GLU A 144 -48.27 4.92 34.07
CA GLU A 144 -47.71 4.82 35.43
C GLU A 144 -46.17 4.81 35.50
N SER A 145 -45.66 5.33 36.62
CA SER A 145 -44.26 5.49 36.99
C SER A 145 -43.86 4.49 38.09
N GLY A 146 -42.64 3.97 38.10
CA GLY A 146 -42.21 3.06 39.19
C GLY A 146 -40.72 2.72 39.22
N SER A 147 -39.95 3.51 39.95
CA SER A 147 -38.56 3.28 40.36
C SER A 147 -38.32 1.98 41.16
N SER A 148 -37.14 1.34 41.03
CA SER A 148 -36.13 1.20 42.12
C SER A 148 -35.17 0.00 41.98
N GLN A 149 -33.97 0.17 42.58
CA GLN A 149 -33.04 -0.87 43.07
C GLN A 149 -32.34 -1.79 42.04
N SER A 150 -31.20 -2.42 42.33
CA SER A 150 -29.95 -2.04 43.04
C SER A 150 -29.00 -3.25 42.97
N GLY A 151 -27.70 -3.07 42.68
CA GLY A 151 -26.81 -4.22 42.51
C GLY A 151 -25.32 -3.87 42.52
N HIS A 152 -24.78 -3.54 43.70
CA HIS A 152 -23.34 -3.42 43.94
C HIS A 152 -22.75 -4.80 44.20
N CYS A 153 -21.66 -5.17 43.51
CA CYS A 153 -20.71 -6.15 44.01
C CYS A 153 -19.30 -5.87 43.46
N GLU A 154 -18.31 -6.15 44.29
CA GLU A 154 -16.96 -5.57 44.24
C GLU A 154 -15.95 -6.67 44.61
N LYS A 155 -14.65 -6.44 44.34
CA LYS A 155 -13.47 -7.22 44.80
C LYS A 155 -13.18 -8.53 44.03
N GLN A 156 -11.94 -9.04 43.92
CA GLN A 156 -10.55 -8.57 44.18
C GLN A 156 -9.62 -9.58 43.43
N SER A 157 -8.62 -9.17 42.64
CA SER A 157 -7.19 -8.94 42.96
C SER A 157 -6.37 -10.14 43.48
N ALA A 158 -5.05 -10.12 43.17
CA ALA A 158 -3.97 -11.07 43.53
C ALA A 158 -3.81 -12.28 42.57
N SER A 159 -2.62 -12.65 42.09
CA SER A 159 -1.24 -12.11 42.28
C SER A 159 -0.43 -12.17 40.99
#